data_AF-A0A183IG97-F1
#
_entry.id   AF-A0A183IG97-F1
#
_cell.length_a   1.000
_cell.length_b   1.000
_cell.length_c   1.000
_cell.angle_alpha   90.00
_cell.angle_beta   90.00
_cell.angle_gamma   90.00
#
_symmetry.space_group_name_H-M   'P 1'
#
loop_
_entity.id
_entity.type
_entity.pdbx_description
1 polymer ?
#
loop_
_entity_poly.entity_id
_entity_poly.type
_entity_poly.pdbx_seq_one_letter_code
_entity_poly.pdbx_strand_id
1 'polypeptide(L)'
;MFDPPGRCHLLPCRCSLKCPLFFSGIVEALSDPRTYVSMIEKRQKQMEQMGIRQEDIDEVPQRRNLAKNGGVSDNLGSTSNKSIIASQNFSVAARSKICFELSRDEAYKQVIEQVKPVCFDEIKKDKLFVKLSKHHTKVLEDLKRRHVKERLAMQNQQAVAIEKMVKDRRSKMAHTAVSSFSSQGNESSTRQSPSEVVNESSDVSSVGPSDVFPIDRCADVKTAVAVQTKTWSELMRRQADDEHRLRVAQIDEEWNLMVKILEGVQRQQVSSFRQRLDNEFKYLRQKQTKQSMEDSKAIQMDKNIKTKAERDRRVKEVQEKNCKLFLEERKRLAVKHQKMLDHLHKVHEEQLATVEKEARKIKDAQEQLHAELLLAAKPETVV
;
A
#
# COMPACT_ATOMS: atom_id res chain seq x y z
N MET A 1 -50.41 -101.21 -12.66
CA MET A 1 -49.47 -100.35 -11.92
C MET A 1 -50.24 -99.15 -11.41
N PHE A 2 -50.35 -99.05 -10.08
CA PHE A 2 -50.83 -97.94 -9.23
C PHE A 2 -52.23 -97.34 -9.47
N ASP A 3 -53.07 -97.56 -8.46
CA ASP A 3 -54.37 -96.93 -8.17
C ASP A 3 -54.16 -95.61 -7.36
N PRO A 4 -55.19 -94.80 -7.03
CA PRO A 4 -55.33 -93.34 -7.27
C PRO A 4 -55.29 -92.57 -5.91
N PRO A 5 -56.11 -91.55 -5.56
CA PRO A 5 -56.81 -90.42 -6.22
C PRO A 5 -56.48 -89.05 -5.54
N GLY A 6 -57.20 -87.96 -5.88
CA GLY A 6 -57.52 -86.95 -4.85
C GLY A 6 -57.44 -85.47 -5.24
N ARG A 7 -58.61 -84.82 -5.26
CA ARG A 7 -58.80 -83.35 -5.21
C ARG A 7 -58.05 -82.73 -4.03
N CYS A 8 -57.49 -81.54 -4.22
CA CYS A 8 -57.23 -80.61 -3.10
C CYS A 8 -57.64 -79.18 -3.46
N HIS A 9 -58.39 -78.61 -2.54
CA HIS A 9 -59.07 -77.33 -2.55
C HIS A 9 -58.11 -76.13 -2.49
N LEU A 10 -58.46 -75.07 -3.21
CA LEU A 10 -58.00 -73.71 -2.93
C LEU A 10 -58.54 -73.27 -1.57
N LEU A 11 -57.66 -73.13 -0.58
CA LEU A 11 -57.90 -72.37 0.64
C LEU A 11 -56.73 -71.38 0.88
N PRO A 12 -57.02 -70.21 1.46
CA PRO A 12 -56.11 -69.07 1.51
C PRO A 12 -55.09 -69.22 2.63
N CYS A 13 -53.81 -68.99 2.31
CA CYS A 13 -52.76 -68.90 3.31
C CYS A 13 -52.92 -67.59 4.10
N ARG A 14 -53.44 -67.70 5.33
CA ARG A 14 -53.34 -66.67 6.37
C ARG A 14 -51.87 -66.55 6.80
N CYS A 15 -51.13 -65.63 6.18
CA CYS A 15 -49.85 -65.18 6.73
C CYS A 15 -50.09 -63.92 7.57
N SER A 16 -50.21 -64.08 8.88
CA SER A 16 -50.15 -62.95 9.83
C SER A 16 -48.70 -62.47 9.95
N LEU A 17 -48.22 -61.68 8.99
CA LEU A 17 -47.00 -60.90 9.20
C LEU A 17 -47.35 -59.72 10.11
N LYS A 18 -47.00 -59.83 11.40
CA LYS A 18 -46.83 -58.67 12.26
C LYS A 18 -45.70 -57.83 11.65
N CYS A 19 -46.09 -56.77 10.93
CA CYS A 19 -45.15 -55.85 10.31
C CYS A 19 -44.37 -55.12 11.42
N PRO A 20 -43.03 -55.25 11.48
CA PRO A 20 -42.22 -54.52 12.45
C PRO A 20 -42.38 -53.01 12.20
N LEU A 21 -42.52 -52.24 13.28
CA LEU A 21 -42.73 -50.77 13.29
C LEU A 21 -41.70 -49.95 12.47
N PHE A 22 -40.64 -50.60 11.98
CA PHE A 22 -39.64 -50.02 11.10
C PHE A 22 -40.14 -49.78 9.65
N PHE A 23 -41.12 -50.56 9.18
CA PHE A 23 -41.67 -50.41 7.83
C PHE A 23 -42.90 -49.50 7.76
N SER A 24 -43.44 -49.01 8.88
CA SER A 24 -44.67 -48.19 8.88
C SER A 24 -44.54 -46.94 8.00
N GLY A 25 -43.40 -46.26 8.03
CA GLY A 25 -43.18 -45.06 7.19
C GLY A 25 -42.93 -45.38 5.72
N ILE A 26 -42.42 -46.56 5.40
CA ILE A 26 -42.23 -47.03 4.01
C ILE A 26 -43.58 -47.50 3.46
N VAL A 27 -44.37 -48.21 4.25
CA VAL A 27 -45.73 -48.61 3.91
C VAL A 27 -46.60 -47.38 3.71
N GLU A 28 -46.54 -46.36 4.57
CA GLU A 28 -47.28 -45.10 4.40
C GLU A 28 -46.84 -44.30 3.16
N ALA A 29 -45.53 -44.27 2.84
CA ALA A 29 -45.00 -43.66 1.62
C ALA A 29 -45.39 -44.43 0.34
N LEU A 30 -45.55 -45.76 0.42
CA LEU A 30 -46.02 -46.60 -0.68
C LEU A 30 -47.56 -46.68 -0.77
N SER A 31 -48.27 -46.32 0.30
CA SER A 31 -49.74 -46.29 0.35
C SER A 31 -50.31 -45.06 -0.34
N ASP A 32 -49.69 -43.88 -0.16
CA ASP A 32 -50.10 -42.63 -0.81
C ASP A 32 -48.88 -41.77 -1.22
N PRO A 33 -48.28 -42.04 -2.40
CA PRO A 33 -47.07 -41.34 -2.84
C PRO A 33 -47.28 -39.82 -3.05
N ARG A 34 -48.50 -39.38 -3.36
CA ARG A 34 -48.82 -37.96 -3.59
C ARG A 34 -48.84 -37.14 -2.28
N THR A 35 -49.36 -37.69 -1.18
CA THR A 35 -49.40 -36.99 0.11
C THR A 35 -48.00 -36.93 0.73
N TYR A 36 -47.20 -37.98 0.57
CA TYR A 36 -45.80 -37.99 1.01
C TYR A 36 -44.96 -36.92 0.30
N VAL A 37 -45.04 -36.85 -1.04
CA VAL A 37 -44.35 -35.80 -1.81
C VAL A 37 -44.86 -34.41 -1.43
N SER A 38 -46.18 -34.25 -1.25
CA SER A 38 -46.75 -32.98 -0.79
C SER A 38 -46.29 -32.59 0.63
N MET A 39 -46.13 -33.53 1.55
CA MET A 39 -45.59 -33.27 2.89
C MET A 39 -44.10 -32.90 2.85
N ILE A 40 -43.31 -33.55 2.00
CA ILE A 40 -41.90 -33.19 1.78
C ILE A 40 -41.80 -31.80 1.16
N GLU A 41 -42.60 -31.49 0.15
CA GLU A 41 -42.62 -30.19 -0.51
C GLU A 41 -43.09 -29.08 0.44
N LYS A 42 -44.06 -29.35 1.32
CA LYS A 42 -44.48 -28.41 2.38
C LYS A 42 -43.37 -28.18 3.40
N ARG A 43 -42.65 -29.24 3.80
CA ARG A 43 -41.49 -29.13 4.67
C ARG A 43 -40.37 -28.34 4.00
N GLN A 44 -40.14 -28.56 2.71
CA GLN A 44 -39.15 -27.84 1.91
C GLN A 44 -39.50 -26.36 1.77
N LYS A 45 -40.75 -26.04 1.41
CA LYS A 45 -41.27 -24.66 1.37
C LYS A 45 -41.20 -23.97 2.74
N GLN A 46 -41.42 -24.69 3.83
CA GLN A 46 -41.23 -24.14 5.18
C GLN A 46 -39.75 -23.86 5.49
N MET A 47 -38.83 -24.72 5.05
CA MET A 47 -37.39 -24.48 5.21
C MET A 47 -36.94 -23.27 4.37
N GLU A 48 -37.45 -23.13 3.14
CA GLU A 48 -37.22 -21.95 2.28
C GLU A 48 -37.81 -20.68 2.88
N GLN A 49 -39.02 -20.75 3.46
CA GLN A 49 -39.67 -19.64 4.16
C GLN A 49 -38.87 -19.18 5.39
N MET A 50 -38.04 -20.06 5.95
CA MET A 50 -37.11 -19.80 7.06
C MET A 50 -35.70 -19.42 6.57
N GLY A 51 -35.51 -19.21 5.26
CA GLY A 51 -34.26 -18.77 4.65
C GLY A 51 -33.18 -19.84 4.57
N ILE A 52 -33.56 -21.13 4.58
CA ILE A 52 -32.67 -22.26 4.34
C ILE A 52 -32.94 -22.74 2.91
N ARG A 53 -31.99 -22.56 1.99
CA ARG A 53 -32.13 -23.00 0.60
C ARG A 53 -31.70 -24.46 0.48
N GLN A 54 -32.20 -25.17 -0.55
CA GLN A 54 -31.82 -26.56 -0.81
C GLN A 54 -30.29 -26.75 -0.97
N GLU A 55 -29.61 -25.69 -1.42
CA GLU A 55 -28.16 -25.55 -1.61
C GLU A 55 -27.35 -25.64 -0.29
N ASP A 56 -27.99 -25.34 0.85
CA ASP A 56 -27.35 -25.26 2.17
C ASP A 56 -27.41 -26.58 2.96
N ILE A 57 -28.14 -27.58 2.45
CA ILE A 57 -28.28 -28.91 3.02
C ILE A 57 -27.29 -29.82 2.30
N ASP A 58 -26.14 -30.11 2.92
CA ASP A 58 -25.22 -31.12 2.39
C ASP A 58 -25.98 -32.44 2.23
N GLU A 59 -26.05 -32.97 1.00
CA GLU A 59 -26.64 -34.28 0.74
C GLU A 59 -25.97 -35.33 1.63
N VAL A 60 -26.78 -36.05 2.41
CA VAL A 60 -26.32 -37.09 3.33
C VAL A 60 -25.46 -38.10 2.55
N PRO A 61 -24.17 -38.31 2.90
CA PRO A 61 -23.40 -39.39 2.32
C PRO A 61 -24.11 -40.71 2.66
N GLN A 62 -24.64 -41.40 1.67
CA GLN A 62 -25.15 -42.76 1.83
C GLN A 62 -24.00 -43.65 2.30
N ARG A 63 -23.94 -43.91 3.61
CA ARG A 63 -22.98 -44.85 4.20
C ARG A 63 -23.16 -46.23 3.57
N ARG A 64 -22.19 -46.65 2.76
CA ARG A 64 -21.84 -48.07 2.61
C ARG A 64 -20.67 -48.37 3.53
N ASN A 65 -20.86 -49.33 4.45
CA ASN A 65 -19.88 -49.80 5.41
C ASN A 65 -18.87 -50.77 4.77
N LEU A 66 -17.57 -50.56 4.99
CA LEU A 66 -16.52 -51.57 5.24
C LEU A 66 -15.44 -50.84 6.07
N ALA A 67 -15.16 -51.09 7.35
CA ALA A 67 -14.67 -52.27 8.07
C ALA A 67 -13.21 -52.04 8.58
N LYS A 68 -13.09 -51.96 9.92
CA LYS A 68 -11.99 -52.36 10.84
C LYS A 68 -10.50 -52.14 10.48
N ASN A 69 -9.83 -51.37 11.35
CA ASN A 69 -8.77 -51.78 12.31
C ASN A 69 -8.49 -50.55 13.20
N GLY A 70 -8.39 -50.57 14.53
CA GLY A 70 -7.78 -51.54 15.43
C GLY A 70 -6.44 -50.96 15.91
N GLY A 71 -6.36 -50.40 17.13
CA GLY A 71 -5.09 -49.91 17.68
C GLY A 71 -5.22 -48.95 18.87
N VAL A 72 -4.82 -49.45 20.04
CA VAL A 72 -4.80 -48.86 21.38
C VAL A 72 -3.68 -47.81 21.55
N SER A 73 -3.85 -46.81 22.43
CA SER A 73 -2.98 -46.53 23.60
C SER A 73 -2.96 -45.05 24.03
N ASP A 74 -2.95 -44.90 25.35
CA ASP A 74 -2.76 -43.73 26.21
C ASP A 74 -1.53 -42.86 25.85
N ASN A 75 -1.53 -41.56 26.18
CA ASN A 75 -1.02 -41.07 27.46
C ASN A 75 -0.85 -39.54 27.50
N LEU A 76 -0.94 -39.00 28.73
CA LEU A 76 -0.64 -37.63 29.13
C LEU A 76 0.86 -37.29 29.00
N GLY A 77 1.19 -36.02 28.77
CA GLY A 77 2.58 -35.54 28.86
C GLY A 77 2.72 -34.02 28.68
N SER A 78 2.78 -33.32 29.82
CA SER A 78 3.27 -31.94 29.95
C SER A 78 4.78 -31.86 29.67
N THR A 79 5.26 -30.71 29.17
CA THR A 79 6.35 -29.87 29.73
C THR A 79 7.20 -29.18 28.66
N SER A 80 7.02 -27.86 28.59
CA SER A 80 7.99 -26.75 28.59
C SER A 80 9.27 -26.73 27.72
N ASN A 81 9.43 -25.53 27.14
CA ASN A 81 10.65 -24.73 26.90
C ASN A 81 11.47 -24.94 25.63
N LYS A 82 11.45 -23.91 24.75
CA LYS A 82 12.68 -23.24 24.30
C LYS A 82 12.43 -21.82 23.76
N SER A 83 12.89 -20.85 24.54
CA SER A 83 13.59 -19.59 24.18
C SER A 83 13.41 -19.01 22.76
N ILE A 84 12.86 -17.78 22.66
CA ILE A 84 13.28 -16.82 21.64
C ILE A 84 13.45 -15.43 22.27
N ILE A 85 14.59 -14.86 21.89
CA ILE A 85 15.24 -13.59 22.20
C ILE A 85 14.29 -12.39 22.08
N ALA A 86 14.25 -11.57 23.13
CA ALA A 86 13.65 -10.25 23.10
C ALA A 86 14.58 -9.28 22.35
N SER A 87 14.14 -8.81 21.17
CA SER A 87 14.76 -7.69 20.47
C SER A 87 13.74 -6.56 20.35
N GLN A 88 13.88 -5.62 21.27
CA GLN A 88 13.57 -4.19 21.20
C GLN A 88 12.49 -3.76 20.20
N ASN A 89 11.29 -3.55 20.73
CA ASN A 89 10.23 -2.82 20.04
C ASN A 89 10.54 -1.33 20.00
N PHE A 90 10.68 -0.80 18.79
CA PHE A 90 10.71 0.62 18.47
C PHE A 90 9.34 1.26 18.75
N SER A 91 9.36 2.52 19.18
CA SER A 91 8.29 3.25 19.87
C SER A 91 6.92 3.26 19.20
N VAL A 92 5.90 2.78 19.93
CA VAL A 92 4.47 3.06 19.70
C VAL A 92 4.15 4.43 20.32
N ALA A 93 4.54 5.51 19.67
CA ALA A 93 4.31 6.86 20.19
C ALA A 93 3.78 7.81 19.12
N ALA A 94 2.66 7.45 18.50
CA ALA A 94 1.79 8.38 17.76
C ALA A 94 0.41 7.74 17.51
N ARG A 95 -0.27 7.25 18.55
CA ARG A 95 -1.68 6.81 18.40
C ARG A 95 -2.61 8.01 18.57
N SER A 96 -3.33 8.34 17.50
CA SER A 96 -4.49 9.23 17.52
C SER A 96 -5.51 8.78 18.57
N LYS A 97 -6.26 9.71 19.19
CA LYS A 97 -7.38 9.42 20.13
C LYS A 97 -8.33 8.34 19.59
N ILE A 98 -8.54 8.34 18.27
CA ILE A 98 -9.36 7.37 17.54
C ILE A 98 -8.83 5.94 17.68
N CYS A 99 -7.51 5.73 17.61
CA CYS A 99 -6.88 4.41 17.74
C CYS A 99 -6.97 3.87 19.18
N PHE A 100 -7.07 4.76 20.18
CA PHE A 100 -7.23 4.40 21.59
C PHE A 100 -8.67 3.94 21.92
N GLU A 101 -9.69 4.58 21.35
CA GLU A 101 -11.09 4.17 21.51
C GLU A 101 -11.42 2.86 20.79
N LEU A 102 -10.92 2.68 19.56
CA LEU A 102 -11.09 1.43 18.81
C LEU A 102 -10.41 0.25 19.49
N SER A 103 -9.29 0.47 20.18
CA SER A 103 -8.55 -0.58 20.89
C SER A 103 -9.32 -1.23 22.05
N ARG A 104 -10.44 -0.64 22.51
CA ARG A 104 -11.34 -1.25 23.52
C ARG A 104 -12.48 -2.06 22.90
N ASP A 105 -12.74 -1.92 21.59
CA ASP A 105 -13.75 -2.73 20.91
C ASP A 105 -13.17 -4.13 20.63
N GLU A 106 -13.87 -5.16 21.12
CA GLU A 106 -13.49 -6.56 20.93
C GLU A 106 -13.52 -6.94 19.44
N ALA A 107 -14.43 -6.34 18.65
CA ALA A 107 -14.48 -6.53 17.21
C ALA A 107 -13.24 -5.96 16.51
N TYR A 108 -12.71 -4.83 16.99
CA TYR A 108 -11.48 -4.24 16.46
C TYR A 108 -10.26 -5.09 16.76
N LYS A 109 -10.12 -5.58 18.00
CA LYS A 109 -9.03 -6.51 18.36
C LYS A 109 -9.06 -7.76 17.48
N GLN A 110 -10.25 -8.32 17.29
CA GLN A 110 -10.44 -9.49 16.43
C GLN A 110 -10.03 -9.21 14.98
N VAL A 111 -10.29 -8.01 14.45
CA VAL A 111 -9.85 -7.60 13.11
C VAL A 111 -8.33 -7.47 13.03
N ILE A 112 -7.68 -6.83 14.00
CA ILE A 112 -6.23 -6.63 14.03
C ILE A 112 -5.47 -7.96 14.14
N GLU A 113 -5.97 -8.91 14.94
CA GLU A 113 -5.39 -10.25 15.03
C GLU A 113 -5.54 -11.03 13.70
N GLN A 114 -6.68 -10.85 13.03
CA GLN A 114 -7.01 -11.55 11.79
C GLN A 114 -6.42 -10.92 10.53
N VAL A 115 -6.04 -9.65 10.58
CA VAL A 115 -5.45 -8.89 9.48
C VAL A 115 -4.26 -8.12 10.04
N LYS A 116 -3.07 -8.71 9.91
CA LYS A 116 -1.83 -8.05 10.30
C LYS A 116 -1.70 -6.72 9.54
N PRO A 117 -1.53 -5.58 10.24
CA PRO A 117 -1.38 -4.29 9.57
C PRO A 117 -0.09 -4.22 8.78
N VAL A 118 -0.16 -3.64 7.57
CA VAL A 118 0.99 -3.45 6.68
C VAL A 118 1.79 -2.24 7.15
N CYS A 119 3.09 -2.40 7.33
CA CYS A 119 3.98 -1.30 7.71
C CYS A 119 4.62 -0.65 6.47
N PHE A 120 4.93 0.65 6.57
CA PHE A 120 5.68 1.42 5.57
C PHE A 120 7.00 0.74 5.14
N ASP A 121 7.71 0.12 6.10
CA ASP A 121 8.97 -0.60 5.83
C ASP A 121 8.76 -1.91 5.07
N GLU A 122 7.59 -2.53 5.16
CA GLU A 122 7.25 -3.72 4.38
C GLU A 122 6.99 -3.33 2.92
N ILE A 123 6.35 -2.18 2.67
CA ILE A 123 6.13 -1.65 1.31
C ILE A 123 7.45 -1.30 0.63
N LYS A 124 8.43 -0.74 1.36
CA LYS A 124 9.77 -0.43 0.82
C LYS A 124 10.55 -1.67 0.37
N LYS A 125 10.22 -2.85 0.91
CA LYS A 125 10.84 -4.13 0.51
C LYS A 125 10.18 -4.73 -0.73
N ASP A 126 9.06 -4.17 -1.19
CA ASP A 126 8.38 -4.65 -2.38
C ASP A 126 9.29 -4.56 -3.60
N LYS A 127 9.27 -5.61 -4.42
CA LYS A 127 10.11 -5.74 -5.61
C LYS A 127 9.93 -4.59 -6.60
N LEU A 128 8.71 -4.07 -6.75
CA LEU A 128 8.41 -2.95 -7.63
C LEU A 128 9.03 -1.66 -7.09
N PHE A 129 8.93 -1.43 -5.78
CA PHE A 129 9.52 -0.26 -5.13
C PHE A 129 11.05 -0.27 -5.22
N VAL A 130 11.68 -1.40 -4.90
CA VAL A 130 13.15 -1.54 -5.00
C VAL A 130 13.67 -1.30 -6.42
N LYS A 131 12.93 -1.73 -7.45
CA LYS A 131 13.27 -1.46 -8.85
C LYS A 131 13.18 0.03 -9.17
N LEU A 132 12.12 0.69 -8.72
CA LEU A 132 11.93 2.13 -8.92
C LEU A 132 13.05 2.93 -8.23
N SER A 133 13.39 2.61 -6.98
CA SER A 133 14.49 3.28 -6.27
C SER A 133 15.83 3.16 -7.00
N LYS A 134 16.15 1.97 -7.53
CA LYS A 134 17.37 1.78 -8.35
C LYS A 134 17.36 2.61 -9.63
N HIS A 135 16.20 2.73 -10.28
CA HIS A 135 16.02 3.59 -11.43
C HIS A 135 16.25 5.06 -11.06
N HIS A 136 15.67 5.54 -9.97
CA HIS A 136 15.86 6.90 -9.46
C HIS A 136 17.33 7.23 -9.17
N THR A 137 18.06 6.33 -8.51
CA THR A 137 19.49 6.48 -8.27
C THR A 137 20.27 6.64 -9.58
N LYS A 138 19.98 5.79 -10.58
CA LYS A 138 20.65 5.85 -11.89
C LYS A 138 20.39 7.17 -12.62
N VAL A 139 19.14 7.61 -12.66
CA VAL A 139 18.76 8.88 -13.31
C VAL A 139 19.43 10.08 -12.63
N LEU A 140 19.53 10.08 -11.31
CA LEU A 140 20.22 11.13 -10.55
C LEU A 140 21.73 11.15 -10.84
N GLU A 141 22.38 9.99 -10.89
CA GLU A 141 23.79 9.88 -11.26
C GLU A 141 24.04 10.39 -12.69
N ASP A 142 23.17 10.04 -13.65
CA ASP A 142 23.25 10.52 -15.03
C ASP A 142 23.08 12.04 -15.11
N LEU A 143 22.17 12.63 -14.34
CA LEU A 143 22.01 14.08 -14.23
C LEU A 143 23.29 14.74 -13.68
N LYS A 144 23.84 14.21 -12.58
CA LYS A 144 25.09 14.73 -11.98
C LYS A 144 26.27 14.64 -12.94
N ARG A 145 26.40 13.53 -13.69
CA ARG A 145 27.42 13.38 -14.75
C ARG A 145 27.26 14.44 -15.84
N ARG A 146 26.04 14.77 -16.26
CA ARG A 146 25.78 15.85 -17.22
C ARG A 146 26.14 17.22 -16.65
N HIS A 147 25.78 17.48 -15.39
CA HIS A 147 26.10 18.74 -14.72
C HIS A 147 27.61 18.98 -14.62
N VAL A 148 28.40 17.95 -14.30
CA VAL A 148 29.87 18.03 -14.29
C VAL A 148 30.44 18.38 -15.67
N LYS A 149 29.94 17.74 -16.73
CA LYS A 149 30.39 18.02 -18.11
C LYS A 149 30.07 19.45 -18.54
N GLU A 150 28.88 19.94 -18.21
CA GLU A 150 28.46 21.31 -18.53
C GLU A 150 29.30 22.35 -17.78
N ARG A 151 29.57 22.12 -16.49
CA ARG A 151 30.48 22.95 -15.69
C ARG A 151 31.89 23.02 -16.30
N LEU A 152 32.45 21.87 -16.67
CA LEU A 152 33.77 21.82 -17.31
C LEU A 152 33.78 22.54 -18.67
N ALA A 153 32.74 22.36 -19.48
CA ALA A 153 32.62 23.04 -20.76
C ALA A 153 32.55 24.57 -20.59
N MET A 154 31.77 25.05 -19.63
CA MET A 154 31.69 26.48 -19.31
C MET A 154 33.03 27.03 -18.80
N GLN A 155 33.71 26.32 -17.89
CA GLN A 155 35.03 26.72 -17.40
C GLN A 155 36.05 26.84 -18.55
N ASN A 156 36.10 25.85 -19.45
CA ASN A 156 36.97 25.91 -20.63
C ASN A 156 36.62 27.09 -21.54
N GLN A 157 35.32 27.35 -21.76
CA GLN A 157 34.87 28.50 -22.56
C GLN A 157 35.30 29.84 -21.92
N GLN A 158 35.19 29.97 -20.60
CA GLN A 158 35.58 31.16 -19.86
C GLN A 158 37.10 31.38 -19.88
N ALA A 159 37.89 30.32 -19.69
CA ALA A 159 39.35 30.35 -19.76
C ALA A 159 39.85 30.80 -21.14
N VAL A 160 39.35 30.17 -22.23
CA VAL A 160 39.72 30.54 -23.61
C VAL A 160 39.33 31.98 -23.93
N ALA A 161 38.18 32.46 -23.43
CA ALA A 161 37.75 33.85 -23.65
C ALA A 161 38.69 34.87 -22.99
N ILE A 162 39.14 34.61 -21.75
CA ILE A 162 40.12 35.46 -21.06
C ILE A 162 41.48 35.40 -21.78
N GLU A 163 41.98 34.20 -22.10
CA GLU A 163 43.27 34.03 -22.78
C GLU A 163 43.32 34.80 -24.11
N LYS A 164 42.24 34.73 -24.90
CA LYS A 164 42.13 35.49 -26.15
C LYS A 164 42.15 37.00 -25.89
N MET A 165 41.39 37.48 -24.91
CA MET A 165 41.37 38.90 -24.55
C MET A 165 42.74 39.41 -24.09
N VAL A 166 43.46 38.63 -23.27
CA VAL A 166 44.81 38.95 -22.81
C VAL A 166 45.81 38.95 -23.97
N LYS A 167 45.73 37.97 -24.89
CA LYS A 167 46.58 37.89 -26.08
C LYS A 167 46.35 39.05 -27.06
N ASP A 168 45.09 39.40 -27.31
CA ASP A 168 44.71 40.54 -28.16
C ASP A 168 45.23 41.86 -27.57
N ARG A 169 45.16 42.00 -26.24
CA ARG A 169 45.72 43.15 -25.51
C ARG A 169 47.25 43.21 -25.60
N ARG A 170 47.94 42.08 -25.38
CA ARG A 170 49.40 42.01 -25.51
C ARG A 170 49.86 42.39 -26.92
N SER A 171 49.14 41.93 -27.94
CA SER A 171 49.44 42.24 -29.34
C SER A 171 49.23 43.73 -29.63
N LYS A 172 48.11 44.32 -29.20
CA LYS A 172 47.85 45.77 -29.33
C LYS A 172 48.89 46.62 -28.61
N MET A 173 49.31 46.23 -27.41
CA MET A 173 50.36 46.92 -26.65
C MET A 173 51.72 46.86 -27.36
N ALA A 174 52.08 45.70 -27.92
CA ALA A 174 53.31 45.56 -28.71
C ALA A 174 53.28 46.44 -29.98
N HIS A 175 52.15 46.50 -30.69
CA HIS A 175 51.98 47.40 -31.84
C HIS A 175 52.12 48.88 -31.47
N THR A 176 51.50 49.32 -30.37
CA THR A 176 51.65 50.72 -29.91
C THR A 176 53.08 51.05 -29.50
N ALA A 177 53.77 50.15 -28.77
CA ALA A 177 55.14 50.36 -28.31
C ALA A 177 56.16 50.44 -29.46
N VAL A 178 55.97 49.63 -30.51
CA VAL A 178 56.82 49.66 -31.72
C VAL A 178 56.56 50.93 -32.54
N SER A 179 55.31 51.42 -32.62
CA SER A 179 54.99 52.68 -33.31
C SER A 179 55.55 53.92 -32.59
N SER A 180 55.56 53.92 -31.25
CA SER A 180 56.12 55.02 -30.46
C SER A 180 57.65 55.06 -30.52
N PHE A 181 58.32 53.91 -30.60
CA PHE A 181 59.79 53.85 -30.71
C PHE A 181 60.30 54.28 -32.10
N SER A 182 59.51 54.04 -33.16
CA SER A 182 59.86 54.44 -34.53
C SER A 182 59.63 55.93 -34.83
N SER A 183 59.03 56.69 -33.90
CA SER A 183 58.78 58.13 -34.04
C SER A 183 59.82 59.02 -33.34
N GLN A 184 60.81 58.42 -32.66
CA GLN A 184 61.84 59.13 -31.87
C GLN A 184 63.24 59.12 -32.51
N GLY A 185 63.32 58.88 -33.82
CA GLY A 185 64.57 58.83 -34.58
C GLY A 185 64.65 59.90 -35.67
N ASN A 186 64.52 61.18 -35.31
CA ASN A 186 65.07 62.31 -36.06
C ASN A 186 64.84 63.60 -35.29
N GLU A 187 65.83 64.01 -34.49
CA GLU A 187 66.31 65.40 -34.50
C GLU A 187 67.64 65.50 -33.75
N SER A 188 68.62 66.06 -34.44
CA SER A 188 70.01 66.26 -34.03
C SER A 188 70.20 67.70 -33.59
N SER A 189 71.13 67.92 -32.64
CA SER A 189 71.86 69.19 -32.38
C SER A 189 71.06 70.32 -31.69
N THR A 190 71.52 71.08 -30.68
CA THR A 190 72.84 71.37 -30.09
C THR A 190 72.63 72.27 -28.84
N ARG A 191 73.32 71.97 -27.70
CA ARG A 191 73.83 72.85 -26.57
C ARG A 191 72.91 73.93 -25.96
N GLN A 192 72.94 74.34 -24.68
CA GLN A 192 73.83 74.24 -23.52
C GLN A 192 73.02 74.77 -22.30
N SER A 193 73.26 74.25 -21.09
CA SER A 193 72.82 74.80 -19.78
C SER A 193 73.78 75.93 -19.30
N PRO A 194 73.67 76.58 -18.10
CA PRO A 194 72.76 76.33 -16.94
C PRO A 194 72.24 77.57 -16.16
N SER A 195 71.51 77.30 -15.05
CA SER A 195 71.21 78.15 -13.85
C SER A 195 70.12 79.23 -14.04
N GLU A 196 69.19 79.55 -13.12
CA GLU A 196 69.17 79.60 -11.64
C GLU A 196 67.68 79.66 -11.14
N VAL A 197 67.47 79.50 -9.82
CA VAL A 197 66.30 79.81 -8.92
C VAL A 197 65.14 80.67 -9.50
N VAL A 198 63.87 80.52 -9.14
CA VAL A 198 63.26 80.72 -7.80
C VAL A 198 61.83 80.13 -7.74
N ASN A 199 61.39 79.90 -6.50
CA ASN A 199 60.10 79.41 -6.03
C ASN A 199 58.91 80.39 -6.24
N GLU A 200 57.72 79.82 -6.07
CA GLU A 200 56.46 80.42 -5.60
C GLU A 200 55.43 81.03 -6.58
N SER A 201 54.31 80.29 -6.69
CA SER A 201 52.95 80.73 -6.34
C SER A 201 51.96 81.10 -7.43
N SER A 202 50.81 80.43 -7.30
CA SER A 202 49.44 80.81 -7.66
C SER A 202 49.03 80.88 -9.14
N ASP A 203 48.19 79.88 -9.45
CA ASP A 203 46.84 80.03 -10.00
C ASP A 203 46.56 79.77 -11.49
N VAL A 204 45.46 79.03 -11.65
CA VAL A 204 44.54 78.92 -12.78
C VAL A 204 44.92 78.10 -14.02
N SER A 205 44.18 76.97 -14.12
CA SER A 205 43.61 76.37 -15.34
C SER A 205 44.52 76.07 -16.53
N SER A 206 44.76 74.78 -16.76
CA SER A 206 44.86 74.22 -18.11
C SER A 206 44.69 72.71 -18.05
N VAL A 207 43.46 72.27 -18.35
CA VAL A 207 43.14 70.89 -18.70
C VAL A 207 43.94 70.51 -19.94
N GLY A 208 44.98 69.70 -19.76
CA GLY A 208 45.67 68.99 -20.84
C GLY A 208 45.19 67.55 -20.89
N PRO A 209 44.54 67.08 -21.98
CA PRO A 209 44.11 65.71 -22.12
C PRO A 209 45.28 64.90 -22.68
N SER A 210 46.09 64.32 -21.81
CA SER A 210 47.01 63.26 -22.19
C SER A 210 47.06 62.25 -21.05
N ASP A 211 46.81 60.99 -21.41
CA ASP A 211 46.78 59.79 -20.55
C ASP A 211 45.45 59.40 -19.87
N VAL A 212 44.32 59.53 -20.58
CA VAL A 212 43.06 58.83 -20.22
C VAL A 212 43.07 57.33 -20.61
N PHE A 213 44.11 56.86 -21.30
CA PHE A 213 44.17 55.50 -21.87
C PHE A 213 44.56 54.30 -20.96
N PRO A 214 45.00 54.44 -19.69
CA PRO A 214 45.21 53.27 -18.81
C PRO A 214 43.94 52.74 -18.12
N ILE A 215 42.97 53.61 -17.81
CA ILE A 215 41.81 53.29 -16.95
C ILE A 215 40.78 52.41 -17.69
N ASP A 216 40.53 52.73 -18.96
CA ASP A 216 39.55 52.03 -19.81
C ASP A 216 39.96 50.57 -20.08
N ARG A 217 41.28 50.33 -20.13
CA ARG A 217 41.82 48.99 -20.36
C ARG A 217 41.54 48.06 -19.18
N CYS A 218 41.52 48.49 -17.92
CA CYS A 218 41.16 47.58 -16.83
C CYS A 218 39.64 47.26 -16.80
N ALA A 219 38.80 48.12 -17.40
CA ALA A 219 37.35 48.01 -17.37
C ALA A 219 36.78 46.84 -18.18
N ASP A 220 37.33 46.52 -19.37
CA ASP A 220 36.77 45.40 -20.16
C ASP A 220 37.02 44.04 -19.50
N VAL A 221 38.19 43.83 -18.90
CA VAL A 221 38.50 42.57 -18.19
C VAL A 221 37.63 42.44 -16.95
N LYS A 222 37.43 43.53 -16.19
CA LYS A 222 36.53 43.55 -15.03
C LYS A 222 35.09 43.24 -15.44
N THR A 223 34.61 43.84 -16.52
CA THR A 223 33.26 43.58 -17.07
C THR A 223 33.13 42.14 -17.54
N ALA A 224 34.13 41.61 -18.25
CA ALA A 224 34.14 40.22 -18.70
C ALA A 224 34.12 39.23 -17.52
N VAL A 225 34.95 39.44 -16.50
CA VAL A 225 34.94 38.62 -15.29
C VAL A 225 33.58 38.69 -14.59
N ALA A 226 32.98 39.87 -14.45
CA ALA A 226 31.65 40.00 -13.85
C ALA A 226 30.56 39.23 -14.63
N VAL A 227 30.61 39.25 -15.97
CA VAL A 227 29.71 38.46 -16.83
C VAL A 227 29.96 36.96 -16.65
N GLN A 228 31.22 36.53 -16.54
CA GLN A 228 31.57 35.14 -16.28
C GLN A 228 31.09 34.66 -14.90
N THR A 229 31.25 35.48 -13.85
CA THR A 229 30.69 35.21 -12.52
C THR A 229 29.19 35.02 -12.60
N LYS A 230 28.49 35.92 -13.30
CA LYS A 230 27.03 35.88 -13.43
C LYS A 230 26.57 34.62 -14.16
N THR A 231 27.15 34.33 -15.32
CA THR A 231 26.79 33.15 -16.14
C THR A 231 27.10 31.84 -15.41
N TRP A 232 28.20 31.76 -14.67
CA TRP A 232 28.51 30.62 -13.81
C TRP A 232 27.48 30.46 -12.67
N SER A 233 27.16 31.55 -11.99
CA SER A 233 26.18 31.54 -10.89
C SER A 233 24.78 31.14 -11.37
N GLU A 234 24.38 31.60 -12.56
CA GLU A 234 23.13 31.20 -13.22
C GLU A 234 23.14 29.71 -13.60
N LEU A 235 24.26 29.18 -14.11
CA LEU A 235 24.42 27.76 -14.39
C LEU A 235 24.26 26.93 -13.11
N MET A 236 24.95 27.30 -12.03
CA MET A 236 24.90 26.58 -10.76
C MET A 236 23.48 26.57 -10.18
N ARG A 237 22.77 27.71 -10.25
CA ARG A 237 21.36 27.79 -9.83
C ARG A 237 20.46 26.88 -10.68
N ARG A 238 20.61 26.92 -12.00
CA ARG A 238 19.85 26.05 -12.92
C ARG A 238 20.07 24.58 -12.60
N GLN A 239 21.31 24.19 -12.31
CA GLN A 239 21.64 22.81 -11.94
C GLN A 239 21.04 22.41 -10.58
N ALA A 240 21.04 23.32 -9.59
CA ALA A 240 20.38 23.08 -8.30
C ALA A 240 18.85 22.91 -8.47
N ASP A 241 18.22 23.73 -9.30
CA ASP A 241 16.79 23.64 -9.61
C ASP A 241 16.44 22.35 -10.37
N ASP A 242 17.28 21.93 -11.32
CA ASP A 242 17.12 20.68 -12.04
C ASP A 242 17.23 19.45 -11.11
N GLU A 243 18.18 19.45 -10.18
CA GLU A 243 18.33 18.40 -9.16
C GLU A 243 17.13 18.37 -8.20
N HIS A 244 16.66 19.53 -7.73
CA HIS A 244 15.49 19.62 -6.88
C HIS A 244 14.22 19.15 -7.60
N ARG A 245 13.96 19.64 -8.82
CA ARG A 245 12.80 19.24 -9.63
C ARG A 245 12.77 17.74 -9.88
N LEU A 246 13.93 17.15 -10.22
CA LEU A 246 14.04 15.70 -10.38
C LEU A 246 13.72 14.98 -9.07
N ARG A 247 14.25 15.42 -7.92
CA ARG A 247 13.99 14.75 -6.65
C ARG A 247 12.54 14.85 -6.22
N VAL A 248 11.87 15.99 -6.42
CA VAL A 248 10.43 16.14 -6.15
C VAL A 248 9.61 15.18 -7.01
N ALA A 249 9.91 15.09 -8.32
CA ALA A 249 9.23 14.13 -9.20
C ALA A 249 9.45 12.67 -8.75
N GLN A 250 10.67 12.31 -8.34
CA GLN A 250 10.97 10.98 -7.80
C GLN A 250 10.21 10.68 -6.50
N ILE A 251 10.05 11.67 -5.61
CA ILE A 251 9.26 11.52 -4.38
C ILE A 251 7.79 11.27 -4.73
N ASP A 252 7.24 12.01 -5.69
CA ASP A 252 5.86 11.83 -6.13
C ASP A 252 5.66 10.44 -6.81
N GLU A 253 6.62 9.96 -7.62
CA GLU A 253 6.60 8.61 -8.20
C GLU A 253 6.72 7.50 -7.13
N GLU A 254 7.66 7.64 -6.18
CA GLU A 254 7.82 6.75 -5.03
C GLU A 254 6.51 6.65 -4.24
N TRP A 255 5.91 7.80 -3.92
CA TRP A 255 4.64 7.91 -3.21
C TRP A 255 3.50 7.19 -3.94
N ASN A 256 3.28 7.51 -5.21
CA ASN A 256 2.20 6.93 -6.02
C ASN A 256 2.33 5.41 -6.11
N LEU A 257 3.56 4.88 -6.24
CA LEU A 257 3.79 3.45 -6.26
C LEU A 257 3.49 2.81 -4.89
N MET A 258 3.90 3.43 -3.80
CA MET A 258 3.62 2.94 -2.44
C MET A 258 2.12 2.84 -2.18
N VAL A 259 1.33 3.86 -2.56
CA VAL A 259 -0.14 3.83 -2.47
C VAL A 259 -0.70 2.66 -3.28
N LYS A 260 -0.25 2.49 -4.53
CA LYS A 260 -0.74 1.42 -5.41
C LYS A 260 -0.46 0.02 -4.85
N ILE A 261 0.72 -0.18 -4.25
CA ILE A 261 1.07 -1.45 -3.59
C ILE A 261 0.18 -1.65 -2.37
N LEU A 262 0.05 -0.64 -1.50
CA LEU A 262 -0.76 -0.71 -0.29
C LEU A 262 -2.22 -1.02 -0.60
N GLU A 263 -2.84 -0.31 -1.54
CA GLU A 263 -4.20 -0.60 -1.99
C GLU A 263 -4.34 -2.01 -2.55
N GLY A 264 -3.32 -2.51 -3.25
CA GLY A 264 -3.27 -3.90 -3.72
C GLY A 264 -3.37 -4.90 -2.58
N VAL A 265 -2.58 -4.70 -1.53
CA VAL A 265 -2.60 -5.54 -0.32
C VAL A 265 -3.94 -5.39 0.42
N GLN A 266 -4.45 -4.17 0.57
CA GLN A 266 -5.73 -3.90 1.23
C GLN A 266 -6.90 -4.58 0.50
N ARG A 267 -6.93 -4.53 -0.85
CA ARG A 267 -7.93 -5.27 -1.65
C ARG A 267 -7.87 -6.78 -1.38
N GLN A 268 -6.67 -7.34 -1.33
CA GLN A 268 -6.49 -8.77 -1.00
C GLN A 268 -6.95 -9.09 0.42
N GLN A 269 -6.63 -8.23 1.40
CA GLN A 269 -7.06 -8.37 2.78
C GLN A 269 -8.57 -8.32 2.91
N VAL A 270 -9.26 -7.35 2.30
CA VAL A 270 -10.72 -7.25 2.29
C VAL A 270 -11.35 -8.50 1.64
N SER A 271 -10.82 -8.95 0.50
CA SER A 271 -11.33 -10.16 -0.17
C SER A 271 -11.21 -11.40 0.71
N SER A 272 -10.04 -11.62 1.31
CA SER A 272 -9.80 -12.75 2.23
C SER A 272 -10.66 -12.67 3.49
N PHE A 273 -10.87 -11.45 4.02
CA PHE A 273 -11.70 -11.24 5.20
C PHE A 273 -13.18 -11.50 4.91
N ARG A 274 -13.71 -10.98 3.79
CA ARG A 274 -15.10 -11.26 3.35
C ARG A 274 -15.35 -12.77 3.21
N GLN A 275 -14.43 -13.50 2.59
CA GLN A 275 -14.54 -14.96 2.47
C GLN A 275 -14.63 -15.67 3.83
N ARG A 276 -13.90 -15.19 4.85
CA ARG A 276 -14.00 -15.72 6.22
C ARG A 276 -15.35 -15.45 6.84
N LEU A 277 -15.88 -14.24 6.71
CA LEU A 277 -17.21 -13.88 7.19
C LEU A 277 -18.30 -14.72 6.50
N ASP A 278 -18.19 -14.93 5.19
CA ASP A 278 -19.12 -15.78 4.44
C ASP A 278 -19.10 -17.23 4.95
N ASN A 279 -17.91 -17.77 5.28
CA ASN A 279 -17.78 -19.11 5.86
C ASN A 279 -18.40 -19.20 7.26
N GLU A 280 -18.21 -18.18 8.11
CA GLU A 280 -18.87 -18.11 9.43
C GLU A 280 -20.40 -18.08 9.29
N PHE A 281 -20.91 -17.34 8.30
CA PHE A 281 -22.34 -17.25 8.04
C PHE A 281 -22.92 -18.57 7.53
N LYS A 282 -22.22 -19.26 6.62
CA LYS A 282 -22.57 -20.63 6.18
C LYS A 282 -22.58 -21.61 7.36
N TYR A 283 -21.57 -21.55 8.22
CA TYR A 283 -21.51 -22.39 9.42
C TYR A 283 -22.70 -22.16 10.36
N LEU A 284 -23.10 -20.89 10.58
CA LEU A 284 -24.29 -20.58 11.37
C LEU A 284 -25.55 -21.20 10.74
N ARG A 285 -25.72 -21.09 9.43
CA ARG A 285 -26.89 -21.67 8.73
C ARG A 285 -26.93 -23.19 8.83
N GLN A 286 -25.78 -23.86 8.71
CA GLN A 286 -25.67 -25.29 8.93
C GLN A 286 -26.02 -25.67 10.37
N LYS A 287 -25.56 -24.89 11.36
CA LYS A 287 -25.89 -25.09 12.78
C LYS A 287 -27.40 -24.97 13.03
N GLN A 288 -28.06 -23.97 12.46
CA GLN A 288 -29.52 -23.78 12.57
C GLN A 288 -30.30 -24.94 11.93
N THR A 289 -29.83 -25.44 10.80
CA THR A 289 -30.42 -26.62 10.13
C THR A 289 -30.31 -27.86 11.01
N LYS A 290 -29.13 -28.11 11.60
CA LYS A 290 -28.92 -29.24 12.53
C LYS A 290 -29.81 -29.12 13.77
N GLN A 291 -29.87 -27.94 14.40
CA GLN A 291 -30.74 -27.68 15.55
C GLN A 291 -32.21 -28.00 15.23
N SER A 292 -32.73 -27.51 14.10
CA SER A 292 -34.11 -27.78 13.68
C SER A 292 -34.41 -29.27 13.46
N MET A 293 -33.44 -30.02 12.91
CA MET A 293 -33.55 -31.47 12.75
C MET A 293 -33.53 -32.20 14.10
N GLU A 294 -32.67 -31.80 15.02
CA GLU A 294 -32.55 -32.38 16.36
C GLU A 294 -33.80 -32.12 17.19
N ASP A 295 -34.35 -30.91 17.16
CA ASP A 295 -35.59 -30.55 17.85
C ASP A 295 -36.79 -31.37 17.33
N SER A 296 -36.86 -31.54 16.00
CA SER A 296 -37.91 -32.38 15.37
C SER A 296 -37.81 -33.84 15.81
N LYS A 297 -36.60 -34.38 15.93
CA LYS A 297 -36.36 -35.75 16.42
C LYS A 297 -36.68 -35.86 17.91
N ALA A 298 -36.35 -34.85 18.72
CA ALA A 298 -36.63 -34.83 20.15
C ALA A 298 -38.14 -34.91 20.43
N ILE A 299 -38.96 -34.14 19.70
CA ILE A 299 -40.43 -34.19 19.82
C ILE A 299 -41.01 -35.55 19.41
N GLN A 300 -40.42 -36.21 18.40
CA GLN A 300 -40.85 -37.54 17.95
C GLN A 300 -40.51 -38.65 18.95
N MET A 301 -39.35 -38.54 19.61
CA MET A 301 -38.87 -39.51 20.59
C MET A 301 -39.47 -39.31 21.99
N ASP A 302 -40.18 -38.20 22.21
CA ASP A 302 -40.82 -37.88 23.47
C ASP A 302 -42.01 -38.81 23.75
N LYS A 303 -41.82 -39.71 24.72
CA LYS A 303 -42.83 -40.70 25.15
C LYS A 303 -43.98 -40.06 25.94
N ASN A 304 -43.81 -38.84 26.43
CA ASN A 304 -44.83 -38.16 27.24
C ASN A 304 -45.92 -37.52 26.36
N ILE A 305 -45.67 -37.36 25.05
CA ILE A 305 -46.64 -36.81 24.08
C ILE A 305 -47.48 -37.94 23.48
N LYS A 306 -48.63 -38.21 24.11
CA LYS A 306 -49.50 -39.34 23.76
C LYS A 306 -50.43 -39.06 22.58
N THR A 307 -50.83 -37.81 22.34
CA THR A 307 -51.81 -37.46 21.29
C THR A 307 -51.16 -36.77 20.09
N LYS A 308 -51.68 -37.02 18.89
CA LYS A 308 -51.22 -36.38 17.65
C LYS A 308 -51.41 -34.87 17.69
N ALA A 309 -52.56 -34.41 18.18
CA ALA A 309 -52.86 -32.98 18.32
C ALA A 309 -51.85 -32.25 19.23
N GLU A 310 -51.44 -32.86 20.34
CA GLU A 310 -50.43 -32.27 21.23
C GLU A 310 -49.04 -32.28 20.58
N ARG A 311 -48.68 -33.34 19.85
CA ARG A 311 -47.42 -33.39 19.09
C ARG A 311 -47.36 -32.28 18.05
N ASP A 312 -48.43 -32.09 17.27
CA ASP A 312 -48.51 -31.06 16.23
C ASP A 312 -48.47 -29.65 16.85
N ARG A 313 -49.12 -29.45 18.00
CA ARG A 313 -49.01 -28.20 18.76
C ARG A 313 -47.57 -27.93 19.20
N ARG A 314 -46.88 -28.96 19.73
CA ARG A 314 -45.50 -28.82 20.21
C ARG A 314 -44.52 -28.54 19.06
N VAL A 315 -44.72 -29.18 17.90
CA VAL A 315 -43.95 -28.89 16.68
C VAL A 315 -44.12 -27.44 16.26
N LYS A 316 -45.35 -26.91 16.23
CA LYS A 316 -45.59 -25.50 15.87
C LYS A 316 -44.92 -24.53 16.84
N GLU A 317 -45.04 -24.77 18.14
CA GLU A 317 -44.44 -23.92 19.18
C GLU A 317 -42.90 -23.88 19.07
N VAL A 318 -42.28 -25.03 18.84
CA VAL A 318 -40.82 -25.12 18.66
C VAL A 318 -40.39 -24.49 17.34
N GLN A 319 -41.13 -24.68 16.26
CA GLN A 319 -40.86 -24.04 14.97
C GLN A 319 -40.93 -22.51 15.06
N GLU A 320 -41.94 -21.97 15.75
CA GLU A 320 -42.08 -20.53 15.96
C GLU A 320 -40.92 -19.96 16.81
N LYS A 321 -40.56 -20.65 17.89
CA LYS A 321 -39.39 -20.29 18.72
C LYS A 321 -38.09 -20.32 17.91
N ASN A 322 -37.87 -21.37 17.13
CA ASN A 322 -36.69 -21.52 16.28
C ASN A 322 -36.62 -20.43 15.21
N CYS A 323 -37.75 -20.07 14.59
CA CYS A 323 -37.81 -18.96 13.63
C CYS A 323 -37.30 -17.65 14.24
N LYS A 324 -37.83 -17.29 15.41
CA LYS A 324 -37.43 -16.08 16.11
C LYS A 324 -35.95 -16.09 16.47
N LEU A 325 -35.46 -17.17 17.08
CA LEU A 325 -34.06 -17.31 17.47
C LEU A 325 -33.11 -17.26 16.25
N PHE A 326 -33.45 -17.95 15.16
CA PHE A 326 -32.60 -18.00 13.97
C PHE A 326 -32.50 -16.64 13.28
N LEU A 327 -33.60 -15.88 13.25
CA LEU A 327 -33.60 -14.51 12.72
C LEU A 327 -32.76 -13.58 13.59
N GLU A 328 -32.91 -13.65 14.92
CA GLU A 328 -32.11 -12.84 15.86
C GLU A 328 -30.62 -13.17 15.78
N GLU A 329 -30.23 -14.45 15.71
CA GLU A 329 -28.85 -14.89 15.54
C GLU A 329 -28.24 -14.39 14.22
N ARG A 330 -28.96 -14.52 13.10
CA ARG A 330 -28.50 -14.03 11.80
C ARG A 330 -28.33 -12.51 11.81
N LYS A 331 -29.28 -11.78 12.41
CA LYS A 331 -29.19 -10.32 12.56
C LYS A 331 -27.99 -9.92 13.41
N ARG A 332 -27.76 -10.62 14.54
CA ARG A 332 -26.61 -10.38 15.41
C ARG A 332 -25.29 -10.64 14.69
N LEU A 333 -25.18 -11.74 13.93
CA LEU A 333 -23.98 -12.06 13.18
C LEU A 333 -23.74 -11.05 12.06
N ALA A 334 -24.77 -10.64 11.31
CA ALA A 334 -24.66 -9.64 10.27
C ALA A 334 -24.18 -8.28 10.81
N VAL A 335 -24.72 -7.82 11.94
CA VAL A 335 -24.26 -6.58 12.59
C VAL A 335 -22.82 -6.72 13.07
N LYS A 336 -22.42 -7.89 13.59
CA LYS A 336 -21.03 -8.15 13.98
C LYS A 336 -20.09 -8.09 12.78
N HIS A 337 -20.42 -8.78 11.69
CA HIS A 337 -19.65 -8.80 10.44
C HIS A 337 -19.52 -7.41 9.83
N GLN A 338 -20.59 -6.61 9.82
CA GLN A 338 -20.55 -5.23 9.36
C GLN A 338 -19.57 -4.39 10.18
N LYS A 339 -19.68 -4.45 11.53
CA LYS A 339 -18.75 -3.74 12.40
C LYS A 339 -17.30 -4.16 12.17
N MET A 340 -17.03 -5.44 11.98
CA MET A 340 -15.67 -5.93 11.71
C MET A 340 -15.12 -5.41 10.37
N LEU A 341 -15.96 -5.32 9.33
CA LEU A 341 -15.57 -4.72 8.05
C LEU A 341 -15.31 -3.22 8.17
N ASP A 342 -16.13 -2.48 8.92
CA ASP A 342 -15.95 -1.05 9.14
C ASP A 342 -14.64 -0.77 9.88
N HIS A 343 -14.33 -1.59 10.90
CA HIS A 343 -13.05 -1.52 11.60
C HIS A 343 -11.86 -1.82 10.68
N LEU A 344 -11.97 -2.81 9.80
CA LEU A 344 -10.93 -3.13 8.82
C LEU A 344 -10.69 -1.96 7.86
N HIS A 345 -11.75 -1.35 7.32
CA HIS A 345 -11.63 -0.17 6.46
C HIS A 345 -10.98 0.99 7.20
N LYS A 346 -11.34 1.22 8.46
CA LYS A 346 -10.73 2.28 9.27
C LYS A 346 -9.23 2.07 9.50
N VAL A 347 -8.80 0.83 9.71
CA VAL A 347 -7.37 0.49 9.79
C VAL A 347 -6.66 0.78 8.45
N HIS A 348 -7.29 0.45 7.33
CA HIS A 348 -6.75 0.72 6.01
C HIS A 348 -6.63 2.22 5.71
N GLU A 349 -7.62 3.02 6.12
CA GLU A 349 -7.60 4.49 6.03
C GLU A 349 -6.46 5.07 6.89
N GLU A 350 -6.29 4.60 8.12
CA GLU A 350 -5.21 5.03 9.01
C GLU A 350 -3.82 4.69 8.44
N GLN A 351 -3.68 3.51 7.81
CA GLN A 351 -2.45 3.12 7.12
C GLN A 351 -2.14 4.08 5.97
N LEU A 352 -3.11 4.35 5.08
CA LEU A 352 -2.94 5.28 3.96
C LEU A 352 -2.56 6.68 4.45
N ALA A 353 -3.27 7.21 5.44
CA ALA A 353 -2.97 8.51 6.05
C ALA A 353 -1.55 8.58 6.65
N THR A 354 -1.06 7.46 7.18
CA THR A 354 0.32 7.36 7.70
C THR A 354 1.33 7.43 6.56
N VAL A 355 1.14 6.66 5.47
CA VAL A 355 2.05 6.72 4.31
C VAL A 355 2.01 8.14 3.70
N GLU A 356 0.84 8.78 3.60
CA GLU A 356 0.71 10.17 3.11
C GLU A 356 1.49 11.16 3.96
N LYS A 357 1.39 11.02 5.28
CA LYS A 357 2.10 11.89 6.21
C LYS A 357 3.61 11.74 6.07
N GLU A 358 4.12 10.52 5.90
CA GLU A 358 5.55 10.29 5.65
C GLU A 358 6.00 10.86 4.30
N ALA A 359 5.19 10.71 3.23
CA ALA A 359 5.50 11.31 1.93
C ALA A 359 5.55 12.85 1.99
N ARG A 360 4.58 13.49 2.66
CA ARG A 360 4.58 14.94 2.89
C ARG A 360 5.83 15.40 3.64
N LYS A 361 6.19 14.72 4.74
CA LYS A 361 7.42 15.04 5.48
C LYS A 361 8.68 14.98 4.62
N ILE A 362 8.80 13.97 3.75
CA ILE A 362 9.96 13.83 2.86
C ILE A 362 9.99 14.96 1.83
N LYS A 363 8.82 15.35 1.30
CA LYS A 363 8.69 16.46 0.35
C LYS A 363 9.04 17.79 0.99
N ASP A 364 8.47 18.10 2.16
CA ASP A 364 8.72 19.33 2.90
C ASP A 364 10.22 19.46 3.27
N ALA A 365 10.85 18.37 3.72
CA ALA A 365 12.28 18.36 4.01
C ALA A 365 13.14 18.62 2.76
N GLN A 366 12.72 18.14 1.59
CA GLN A 366 13.41 18.38 0.33
C GLN A 366 13.24 19.82 -0.18
N GLU A 367 12.08 20.44 0.05
CA GLU A 367 11.84 21.85 -0.22
C GLU A 367 12.67 22.75 0.69
N GLN A 368 12.75 22.43 1.99
CA GLN A 368 13.62 23.12 2.94
C GLN A 368 15.09 23.04 2.52
N LEU A 369 15.58 21.85 2.15
CA LEU A 369 16.95 21.67 1.69
C LEU A 369 17.27 22.52 0.44
N HIS A 370 16.34 22.60 -0.51
CA HIS A 370 16.53 23.44 -1.71
C HIS A 370 16.51 24.93 -1.38
N ALA A 371 15.62 25.37 -0.50
CA ALA A 371 15.61 26.75 -0.02
C ALA A 371 16.92 27.12 0.68
N GLU A 372 17.46 26.24 1.53
CA GLU A 372 18.77 26.42 2.17
C GLU A 372 19.91 26.51 1.15
N LEU A 373 19.91 25.65 0.13
CA LEU A 373 20.91 25.70 -0.96
C LEU A 373 20.85 27.02 -1.73
N LEU A 374 19.65 27.54 -2.01
CA LEU A 374 19.48 28.82 -2.70
C LEU A 374 19.92 30.01 -1.84
N LEU A 375 19.66 29.98 -0.53
CA LEU A 375 20.12 31.02 0.40
C LEU A 375 21.65 30.99 0.59
N ALA A 376 22.25 29.79 0.55
CA ALA A 376 23.69 29.60 0.63
C ALA A 376 24.42 29.96 -0.68
N ALA A 377 23.69 30.01 -1.81
CA ALA A 377 24.27 30.30 -3.12
C ALA A 377 24.81 31.74 -3.18
N LYS A 378 26.13 31.87 -3.29
CA LYS A 378 26.83 33.15 -3.49
C LYS A 378 27.34 33.24 -4.92
N PRO A 379 27.51 34.46 -5.47
CA PRO A 379 28.16 34.61 -6.76
C PRO A 379 29.60 34.09 -6.68
N GLU A 380 29.88 33.04 -7.44
CA GLU A 380 31.17 32.37 -7.46
C GLU A 380 31.83 32.55 -8.82
N THR A 381 33.11 32.90 -8.80
CA THR A 381 33.98 32.89 -9.97
C THR A 381 34.76 31.59 -9.99
N VAL A 382 34.71 30.88 -11.10
CA VAL A 382 35.67 29.81 -11.36
C VAL A 382 36.90 30.43 -11.96
N VAL A 383 38.05 30.21 -11.30
CA VAL A 383 39.37 30.68 -11.73
C VAL A 383 40.11 29.54 -12.42
#